data_AF-A0ABD0P5P4-F1
#
_entry.id   AF-A0ABD0P5P4-F1
#
_cell.length_a   1.000
_cell.length_b   1.000
_cell.length_c   1.000
_cell.angle_alpha   90.00
_cell.angle_beta   90.00
_cell.angle_gamma   90.00
#
_symmetry.space_group_name_H-M   'P 1'
#
loop_
_entity.id
_entity.type
_entity.pdbx_description
1 polymer ?
#
loop_
_entity_poly.entity_id
_entity_poly.type
_entity_poly.pdbx_seq_one_letter_code
_entity_poly.pdbx_strand_id
1 'polypeptide(L)'
;TPPVSTFNFVSSFHEKLHKAWDVAKAHLAEVQSKMKTRYDQKSVVRRFQPGDSVLVLLPVPGLAMQVKFSGSYVIDKRLSDTNYVICTPDRHRKSRMCHINTLKAYVSRDMARPVVLVNPVSVDAFPFLEWKTV
;
A
#
# COMPACT_ATOMS: atom_id res chain seq x y z
N THR A 1 17.63 54.91 -1.68
CA THR A 1 16.44 54.09 -2.03
C THR A 1 15.29 54.57 -1.18
N PRO A 2 14.11 54.89 -1.76
CA PRO A 2 12.98 55.35 -0.96
C PRO A 2 12.52 54.22 -0.01
N PRO A 3 12.07 54.53 1.21
CA PRO A 3 11.62 53.52 2.16
C PRO A 3 10.36 52.85 1.62
N VAL A 4 10.47 51.56 1.30
CA VAL A 4 9.31 50.77 0.87
C VAL A 4 8.36 50.68 2.06
N SER A 5 7.14 51.21 1.89
CA SER A 5 6.07 51.07 2.89
C SER A 5 5.95 49.60 3.29
N THR A 6 6.01 49.33 4.59
CA THR A 6 5.93 47.98 5.17
C THR A 6 4.70 47.22 4.67
N PHE A 7 3.59 47.93 4.48
CA PHE A 7 2.36 47.40 3.90
C PHE A 7 2.55 46.84 2.48
N ASN A 8 3.26 47.58 1.62
CA ASN A 8 3.52 47.15 0.24
C ASN A 8 4.42 45.91 0.21
N PHE A 9 5.40 45.84 1.10
CA PHE A 9 6.25 44.66 1.24
C PHE A 9 5.42 43.43 1.62
N VAL A 10 4.61 43.52 2.67
CA VAL A 10 3.74 42.42 3.15
C VAL A 10 2.76 41.99 2.07
N SER A 11 2.11 42.93 1.38
CA SER A 11 1.20 42.62 0.26
C SER A 11 1.92 41.87 -0.87
N SER A 12 3.07 42.37 -1.31
CA SER A 12 3.86 41.73 -2.38
C SER A 12 4.36 40.33 -2.00
N PHE A 13 4.63 40.11 -0.72
CA PHE A 13 5.07 38.82 -0.21
C PHE A 13 3.91 37.81 -0.18
N HIS A 14 2.73 38.22 0.30
CA HIS A 14 1.52 37.40 0.26
C HIS A 14 1.16 36.99 -1.17
N GLU A 15 1.19 37.93 -2.11
CA GLU A 15 0.93 37.64 -3.53
C GLU A 15 1.89 36.59 -4.09
N LYS A 16 3.19 36.69 -3.76
CA LYS A 16 4.20 35.70 -4.20
C LYS A 16 3.94 34.33 -3.60
N LEU A 17 3.59 34.26 -2.31
CA LEU A 17 3.26 33.00 -1.65
C LEU A 17 2.02 32.34 -2.26
N HIS A 18 0.96 33.10 -2.51
CA HIS A 18 -0.24 32.57 -3.17
C HIS A 18 0.08 32.05 -4.57
N LYS A 19 0.83 32.81 -5.38
CA LYS A 19 1.26 32.36 -6.71
C LYS A 19 2.08 31.08 -6.64
N ALA A 20 3.04 30.98 -5.72
CA ALA A 20 3.85 29.78 -5.54
C ALA A 20 3.00 28.57 -5.10
N TRP A 21 2.03 28.79 -4.21
CA TRP A 21 1.11 27.76 -3.75
C TRP A 21 0.21 27.27 -4.89
N ASP A 22 -0.32 28.17 -5.71
CA ASP A 22 -1.16 27.80 -6.86
C ASP A 22 -0.40 26.94 -7.86
N VAL A 23 0.85 27.29 -8.16
CA VAL A 23 1.74 26.50 -9.03
C VAL A 23 2.01 25.13 -8.42
N ALA A 24 2.36 25.08 -7.12
CA ALA A 24 2.61 23.81 -6.44
C ALA A 24 1.37 22.91 -6.42
N LYS A 25 0.19 23.48 -6.19
CA LYS A 25 -1.09 22.76 -6.18
C LYS A 25 -1.43 22.19 -7.57
N ALA A 26 -1.24 22.99 -8.63
CA ALA A 26 -1.45 22.55 -10.00
C ALA A 26 -0.52 21.38 -10.36
N HIS A 27 0.77 21.49 -10.03
CA HIS A 27 1.74 20.44 -10.29
C HIS A 27 1.45 19.17 -9.48
N LEU A 28 1.08 19.32 -8.20
CA LEU A 28 0.71 18.19 -7.35
C LEU A 28 -0.49 17.43 -7.93
N ALA A 29 -1.52 18.13 -8.41
CA ALA A 29 -2.68 17.48 -9.03
C ALA A 29 -2.30 16.71 -10.31
N GLU A 30 -1.46 17.30 -11.16
CA GLU A 30 -0.98 16.66 -12.39
C GLU A 30 -0.16 15.40 -12.09
N VAL A 31 0.80 15.51 -11.16
CA VAL A 31 1.67 14.40 -10.76
C VAL A 31 0.85 13.29 -10.10
N GLN A 32 -0.10 13.62 -9.22
CA GLN A 32 -1.00 12.63 -8.60
C GLN A 32 -1.82 11.86 -9.64
N SER A 33 -2.31 12.53 -10.69
CA SER A 33 -3.04 11.88 -11.78
C SER A 33 -2.16 10.88 -12.55
N LYS A 34 -0.93 11.29 -12.89
CA LYS A 34 0.07 10.42 -13.55
C LYS A 34 0.44 9.23 -12.67
N MET A 35 0.69 9.47 -11.37
CA MET A 35 0.99 8.43 -10.40
C MET A 35 -0.15 7.42 -10.30
N LYS A 36 -1.40 7.88 -10.14
CA LYS A 36 -2.58 7.02 -10.08
C LYS A 36 -2.69 6.14 -11.32
N THR A 37 -2.58 6.74 -12.51
CA THR A 37 -2.65 6.01 -13.78
C THR A 37 -1.61 4.90 -13.84
N ARG A 38 -0.35 5.20 -13.47
CA ARG A 38 0.74 4.22 -13.48
C ARG A 38 0.53 3.10 -12.46
N TYR A 39 0.02 3.40 -11.27
CA TYR A 39 -0.25 2.39 -10.25
C TYR A 39 -1.42 1.49 -10.63
N ASP A 40 -2.50 2.08 -11.15
CA ASP A 40 -3.72 1.35 -11.51
C ASP A 40 -3.49 0.42 -12.71
N GLN A 41 -2.58 0.74 -13.64
CA GLN A 41 -2.22 -0.10 -14.80
C GLN A 41 -1.82 -1.55 -14.42
N LYS A 42 -1.15 -1.74 -13.28
CA LYS A 42 -0.72 -3.07 -12.81
C LYS A 42 -1.60 -3.61 -11.67
N SER A 43 -2.65 -2.87 -11.31
CA SER A 43 -3.56 -3.26 -10.26
C SER A 43 -4.53 -4.33 -10.77
N VAL A 44 -4.71 -5.39 -9.98
CA VAL A 44 -5.70 -6.42 -10.27
C VAL A 44 -6.89 -6.19 -9.35
N VAL A 45 -8.09 -6.16 -9.92
CA VAL A 45 -9.32 -6.08 -9.14
C VAL A 45 -9.47 -7.37 -8.34
N ARG A 46 -9.35 -7.26 -7.02
CA ARG A 46 -9.59 -8.34 -6.06
C ARG A 46 -10.84 -8.00 -5.28
N ARG A 47 -11.66 -9.01 -4.99
CA ARG A 47 -12.84 -8.88 -4.13
C ARG A 47 -12.92 -10.13 -3.29
N PHE A 48 -13.34 -9.93 -2.05
CA PHE A 48 -13.60 -11.02 -1.14
C PHE A 48 -15.02 -10.89 -0.58
N GLN A 49 -15.56 -12.00 -0.11
CA GLN A 49 -16.87 -12.07 0.53
C GLN A 49 -16.75 -12.53 1.98
N PRO A 50 -17.72 -12.19 2.83
CA PRO A 50 -17.87 -12.85 4.14
C PRO A 50 -17.82 -14.38 3.99
N GLY A 51 -17.02 -15.04 4.83
CA GLY A 51 -16.78 -16.48 4.76
C GLY A 51 -15.52 -16.89 3.98
N ASP A 52 -14.96 -16.02 3.14
CA ASP A 52 -13.72 -16.34 2.43
C ASP A 52 -12.54 -16.49 3.38
N SER A 53 -11.70 -17.49 3.11
CA SER A 53 -10.44 -17.72 3.83
C SER A 53 -9.31 -16.89 3.20
N VAL A 54 -8.61 -16.12 4.03
CA VAL A 54 -7.54 -15.21 3.62
C VAL A 54 -6.33 -15.29 4.54
N LEU A 55 -5.16 -14.98 3.98
CA LEU A 55 -3.95 -14.65 4.70
C LEU A 55 -3.91 -13.14 4.95
N VAL A 56 -3.52 -12.75 6.16
CA VAL A 56 -3.40 -11.33 6.54
C VAL A 56 -1.94 -11.00 6.84
N LEU A 57 -1.47 -9.88 6.29
CA LEU A 57 -0.15 -9.34 6.60
C LEU A 57 -0.16 -8.71 8.00
N LEU A 58 0.52 -9.33 8.95
CA LEU A 58 0.57 -8.92 10.35
C LEU A 58 2.01 -8.63 10.79
N PRO A 59 2.23 -7.65 11.67
CA PRO A 59 3.53 -7.45 12.30
C PRO A 59 3.90 -8.66 13.17
N VAL A 60 5.18 -9.02 13.18
CA VAL A 60 5.70 -10.10 14.02
C VAL A 60 6.03 -9.53 15.40
N PRO A 61 5.41 -10.03 16.48
CA PRO A 61 5.72 -9.56 17.83
C PRO A 61 7.21 -9.76 18.15
N GLY A 62 7.85 -8.75 18.73
CA GLY A 62 9.26 -8.80 19.13
C GLY A 62 10.27 -8.51 18.03
N LEU A 63 9.86 -8.32 16.77
CA LEU A 63 10.76 -8.00 15.65
C LEU A 63 10.38 -6.63 15.06
N ALA A 64 11.33 -5.70 15.08
CA ALA A 64 11.11 -4.34 14.60
C ALA A 64 10.85 -4.34 13.08
N MET A 65 9.76 -3.68 12.65
CA MET A 65 9.38 -3.51 11.24
C MET A 65 9.19 -4.81 10.43
N GLN A 66 9.17 -5.98 11.07
CA GLN A 66 8.96 -7.24 10.36
C GLN A 66 7.47 -7.59 10.28
N VAL A 67 7.01 -7.92 9.08
CA VAL A 67 5.63 -8.34 8.80
C VAL A 67 5.62 -9.70 8.10
N LYS A 68 4.62 -10.52 8.40
CA LYS A 68 4.44 -11.86 7.82
C LYS A 68 2.97 -12.12 7.53
N PHE A 69 2.69 -12.77 6.40
CA PHE A 69 1.37 -13.33 6.12
C PHE A 69 1.07 -14.48 7.08
N SER A 70 -0.02 -14.35 7.83
CA SER A 70 -0.43 -15.31 8.85
C SER A 70 -1.88 -15.75 8.65
N GLY A 71 -2.20 -16.92 9.22
CA GLY A 71 -3.56 -17.44 9.34
C GLY A 71 -3.98 -18.45 8.26
N SER A 72 -5.14 -19.04 8.46
CA SER A 72 -6.23 -18.93 7.50
C SER A 72 -7.33 -18.20 8.27
N TYR A 73 -7.56 -16.94 7.94
CA TYR A 73 -8.55 -16.13 8.65
C TYR A 73 -9.78 -15.98 7.80
N VAL A 74 -10.93 -15.90 8.47
CA VAL A 74 -12.21 -15.74 7.78
C VAL A 74 -12.58 -14.26 7.78
N ILE A 75 -13.03 -13.79 6.62
CA ILE A 75 -13.63 -12.47 6.51
C ILE A 75 -15.00 -12.51 7.18
N ASP A 76 -15.18 -11.65 8.18
CA ASP A 76 -16.46 -11.49 8.88
C ASP A 76 -17.39 -10.60 8.06
N LYS A 77 -16.92 -9.42 7.67
CA LYS A 77 -17.74 -8.41 6.97
C LYS A 77 -16.93 -7.63 5.96
N ARG A 78 -17.56 -7.22 4.86
CA ARG A 78 -17.05 -6.23 3.91
C ARG A 78 -17.62 -4.87 4.26
N LEU A 79 -16.76 -3.90 4.59
CA LEU A 79 -17.18 -2.54 4.95
C LEU A 79 -17.13 -1.58 3.75
N SER A 80 -16.17 -1.79 2.85
CA SER A 80 -16.08 -1.07 1.58
C SER A 80 -15.46 -2.00 0.52
N ASP A 81 -15.21 -1.48 -0.68
CA ASP A 81 -14.46 -2.22 -1.71
C ASP A 81 -13.05 -2.59 -1.27
N THR A 82 -12.48 -1.78 -0.38
CA THR A 82 -11.09 -1.89 0.07
C THR A 82 -10.94 -2.32 1.51
N ASN A 83 -11.93 -2.14 2.39
CA ASN A 83 -11.82 -2.42 3.82
C ASN A 83 -12.72 -3.59 4.25
N TYR A 84 -12.12 -4.53 4.98
CA TYR A 84 -12.74 -5.78 5.42
C TYR A 84 -12.50 -5.98 6.91
N VAL A 85 -13.47 -6.58 7.61
CA VAL A 85 -13.33 -7.03 9.00
C VAL A 85 -12.95 -8.51 8.99
N ILE A 86 -11.90 -8.86 9.74
CA ILE A 86 -11.34 -10.20 9.75
C ILE A 86 -11.24 -10.72 11.17
N CYS A 87 -11.69 -11.95 11.37
CA CYS A 87 -11.58 -12.66 12.64
C CYS A 87 -10.17 -13.26 12.80
N THR A 88 -9.45 -12.80 13.82
CA THR A 88 -8.10 -13.28 14.20
C THR A 88 -8.12 -13.79 15.65
N PRO A 89 -8.73 -14.96 15.91
CA PRO A 89 -8.98 -15.45 17.27
C PRO A 89 -7.71 -15.81 18.04
N ASP A 90 -6.61 -16.11 17.34
CA ASP A 90 -5.30 -16.43 17.87
C ASP A 90 -4.49 -15.18 18.31
N ARG A 91 -4.99 -13.97 18.00
CA ARG A 91 -4.35 -12.71 18.36
C ARG A 91 -5.03 -12.02 19.54
N HIS A 92 -4.37 -11.01 20.09
CA HIS A 92 -4.94 -10.18 21.17
C HIS A 92 -6.22 -9.46 20.72
N ARG A 93 -6.18 -8.82 19.53
CA ARG A 93 -7.39 -8.30 18.88
C ARG A 93 -8.05 -9.44 18.13
N LYS A 94 -9.21 -9.89 18.62
CA LYS A 94 -9.97 -11.01 18.03
C LYS A 94 -10.61 -10.68 16.68
N SER A 95 -10.81 -9.39 16.40
CA SER A 95 -11.25 -8.88 15.12
C SER A 95 -10.52 -7.60 14.76
N ARG A 96 -10.30 -7.36 13.46
CA ARG A 96 -9.65 -6.14 12.95
C ARG A 96 -10.14 -5.74 11.57
N MET A 97 -10.15 -4.44 11.33
CA MET A 97 -10.30 -3.89 9.98
C MET A 97 -8.95 -3.98 9.25
N CYS A 98 -8.97 -4.52 8.04
CA CYS A 98 -7.82 -4.66 7.16
C CYS A 98 -8.14 -4.11 5.77
N HIS A 99 -7.15 -3.46 5.16
CA HIS A 99 -7.23 -3.04 3.77
C HIS A 99 -6.92 -4.22 2.85
N ILE A 100 -7.55 -4.28 1.67
CA ILE A 100 -7.43 -5.38 0.70
C ILE A 100 -5.97 -5.67 0.30
N ASN A 101 -5.12 -4.64 0.28
CA ASN A 101 -3.68 -4.77 -0.02
C ASN A 101 -2.90 -5.59 1.03
N THR A 102 -3.44 -5.71 2.23
CA THR A 102 -2.86 -6.55 3.31
C THR A 102 -3.38 -7.98 3.29
N LEU A 103 -4.24 -8.33 2.31
CA LEU A 103 -4.90 -9.62 2.20
C LEU A 103 -4.40 -10.41 0.99
N LYS A 104 -4.35 -11.73 1.16
CA LYS A 104 -4.18 -12.69 0.07
C LYS A 104 -5.21 -13.80 0.22
N ALA A 105 -5.73 -14.30 -0.90
CA ALA A 105 -6.58 -15.49 -0.87
C ALA A 105 -5.81 -16.67 -0.26
N TYR A 106 -6.43 -17.40 0.67
CA TYR A 106 -5.87 -18.62 1.21
C TYR A 106 -6.23 -19.79 0.28
N VAL A 107 -5.23 -20.52 -0.19
CA VAL A 107 -5.43 -21.73 -1.01
C VAL A 107 -5.02 -22.92 -0.16
N SER A 108 -5.97 -23.82 0.13
CA SER A 108 -5.68 -25.05 0.86
C SER A 108 -4.75 -25.95 0.03
N ARG A 109 -3.83 -26.64 0.71
CA ARG A 109 -2.91 -27.60 0.07
C ARG A 109 -3.66 -28.75 -0.60
N ASP A 110 -4.81 -29.14 -0.09
CA ASP A 110 -5.61 -30.24 -0.65
C ASP A 110 -6.29 -29.86 -1.98
N MET A 111 -6.46 -28.56 -2.25
CA MET A 111 -7.00 -28.04 -3.51
C MET A 111 -5.90 -27.64 -4.50
N ALA A 112 -4.65 -27.51 -4.04
CA ALA A 112 -3.51 -27.30 -4.91
C ALA A 112 -3.12 -28.64 -5.53
N ARG A 113 -3.14 -28.73 -6.87
CA ARG A 113 -2.69 -29.90 -7.64
C ARG A 113 -1.41 -30.51 -7.05
N PRO A 114 -1.21 -31.85 -7.10
CA PRO A 114 0.01 -32.46 -6.58
C PRO A 114 1.22 -31.78 -7.21
N VAL A 115 2.01 -31.13 -6.36
CA VAL A 115 3.26 -30.51 -6.76
C VAL A 115 4.16 -31.65 -7.22
N VAL A 116 4.32 -31.78 -8.53
CA VAL A 116 5.39 -32.60 -9.10
C VAL A 116 6.69 -32.05 -8.52
N LEU A 117 7.40 -32.89 -7.77
CA LEU A 117 8.72 -32.58 -7.23
C LEU A 117 9.69 -32.38 -8.40
N VAL A 118 9.77 -31.16 -8.93
CA VAL A 118 10.88 -30.77 -9.79
C VAL A 118 12.05 -30.49 -8.85
N ASN A 119 13.12 -31.27 -9.03
CA ASN A 119 14.38 -31.17 -8.28
C ASN A 119 14.85 -29.72 -8.14
N PRO A 120 15.53 -29.36 -7.04
CA PRO A 120 16.04 -28.01 -6.85
C PRO A 120 17.04 -27.68 -7.97
N VAL A 121 16.65 -26.76 -8.85
CA VAL A 121 17.58 -26.11 -9.76
C VAL A 121 18.50 -25.24 -8.90
N SER A 122 19.80 -25.52 -8.96
CA SER A 122 20.85 -24.71 -8.34
C SER A 122 20.63 -23.24 -8.70
N VAL A 123 20.48 -22.40 -7.68
CA VAL A 123 20.36 -20.95 -7.86
C VAL A 123 21.77 -20.42 -8.05
N ASP A 124 22.22 -20.36 -9.30
CA ASP A 124 23.37 -19.52 -9.63
C ASP A 124 23.01 -18.06 -9.32
N ALA A 125 23.90 -17.40 -8.59
CA ALA A 125 23.72 -16.06 -8.06
C ALA A 125 23.41 -15.06 -9.20
N PHE A 126 22.20 -14.51 -9.21
CA PHE A 126 21.88 -13.37 -10.06
C PHE A 126 22.57 -12.12 -9.51
N PRO A 127 23.37 -11.41 -10.33
CA PRO A 127 24.12 -10.26 -9.87
C PRO A 127 23.17 -9.10 -9.54
N PHE A 128 23.39 -8.52 -8.36
CA PHE A 128 22.76 -7.32 -7.84
C PHE A 128 23.02 -6.15 -8.82
N LEU A 129 22.01 -5.80 -9.61
CA LEU A 129 22.09 -4.68 -10.54
C LEU A 129 21.81 -3.37 -9.79
N GLU A 130 22.84 -2.56 -9.60
CA GLU A 130 22.78 -1.19 -9.09
C GLU A 130 21.80 -0.34 -9.90
N TRP A 131 20.83 0.27 -9.23
CA TRP A 131 19.99 1.29 -9.84
C TRP A 131 20.76 2.62 -9.78
N LYS A 132 21.24 3.09 -10.93
CA LYS A 132 21.68 4.47 -11.10
C LYS A 132 20.45 5.39 -11.19
N THR A 133 20.55 6.47 -10.44
CA THR A 133 19.66 7.62 -10.32
C THR A 133 19.29 8.23 -11.66
N VAL A 134 18.00 8.53 -11.86
CA VAL A 134 17.51 9.67 -12.63
C VAL A 134 16.37 10.30 -11.83
#